data_AF-A0A7X1I047-F1
#
_entry.id   AF-A0A7X1I047-F1
#
_cell.length_a   1.000
_cell.length_b   1.000
_cell.length_c   1.000
_cell.angle_alpha   90.00
_cell.angle_beta   90.00
_cell.angle_gamma   90.00
#
_symmetry.space_group_name_H-M   'P 1'
#
loop_
_entity.id
_entity.type
_entity.pdbx_description
1 polymer ?
#
loop_
_entity_poly.entity_id
_entity_poly.type
_entity_poly.pdbx_seq_one_letter_code
_entity_poly.pdbx_strand_id
1 'polypeptide(L)' 'MSQPEAGRYLGIALTRVGMLIANGHLTPAENSVGQAGVTTASVEAEKTWRANATIRAKFTRLLKDTINWF' A
#
# COMPACT_ATOMS: atom_id res chain seq x y z
N MET A 1 -4.00 1.86 -11.19
CA MET A 1 -5.32 2.02 -10.54
C MET A 1 -5.31 3.25 -9.65
N SER A 2 -6.46 3.80 -9.26
CA SER A 2 -6.49 4.96 -8.35
C SER A 2 -6.17 4.56 -6.89
N GLN A 3 -5.64 5.48 -6.07
CA GLN A 3 -5.34 5.19 -4.66
C GLN A 3 -6.58 4.73 -3.84
N PRO A 4 -7.78 5.32 -4.01
CA PRO A 4 -8.98 4.86 -3.31
C PRO A 4 -9.42 3.45 -3.72
N GLU A 5 -9.26 3.14 -5.01
CA GLU A 5 -9.55 1.83 -5.57
C GLU A 5 -8.56 0.77 -5.08
N ALA A 6 -7.27 1.12 -4.97
CA ALA A 6 -6.26 0.27 -4.34
C ALA A 6 -6.59 -0.02 -2.87
N GLY A 7 -7.07 0.99 -2.13
CA GLY A 7 -7.53 0.80 -0.75
C GLY A 7 -8.68 -0.19 -0.65
N ARG A 8 -9.68 -0.05 -1.53
CA ARG A 8 -10.81 -1.01 -1.63
C ARG A 8 -10.34 -2.41 -2.01
N TYR A 9 -9.43 -2.53 -2.96
CA TYR A 9 -8.91 -3.81 -3.44
C TYR A 9 -8.07 -4.54 -2.38
N LEU A 10 -7.31 -3.80 -1.58
CA LEU A 10 -6.48 -4.32 -0.49
C LEU A 10 -7.23 -4.45 0.85
N GLY A 11 -8.46 -3.92 0.94
CA GLY A 11 -9.24 -3.87 2.18
C GLY A 11 -8.61 -2.97 3.25
N ILE A 12 -7.96 -1.87 2.85
CA ILE A 12 -7.30 -0.93 3.76
C ILE A 12 -7.78 0.51 3.56
N ALA A 13 -7.67 1.32 4.61
CA ALA A 13 -7.97 2.75 4.56
C ALA A 13 -7.05 3.49 3.57
N LEU A 14 -7.56 4.56 2.96
CA LEU A 14 -6.81 5.41 2.02
C LEU A 14 -5.54 6.00 2.66
N THR A 15 -5.59 6.37 3.94
CA THR A 15 -4.42 6.80 4.71
C THR A 15 -3.33 5.74 4.75
N ARG A 16 -3.70 4.45 4.85
CA ARG A 16 -2.76 3.33 4.79
C ARG A 16 -2.19 3.12 3.40
N VAL A 17 -2.96 3.39 2.35
CA VAL A 17 -2.44 3.39 0.96
C VAL A 17 -1.36 4.46 0.81
N GLY A 18 -1.62 5.69 1.26
CA GLY A 18 -0.63 6.77 1.26
C GLY A 18 0.63 6.42 2.05
N MET A 19 0.46 5.78 3.21
CA MET A 19 1.57 5.30 4.03
C MET A 19 2.42 4.24 3.32
N LEU A 20 1.79 3.28 2.62
CA LEU A 20 2.50 2.28 1.85
C LEU A 20 3.24 2.90 0.67
N ILE A 21 2.71 3.95 0.05
CA ILE A 21 3.42 4.71 -0.99
C ILE A 21 4.64 5.40 -0.38
N ALA A 22 4.48 6.11 0.74
CA ALA A 22 5.56 6.80 1.43
C ALA A 22 6.68 5.85 1.89
N ASN A 23 6.32 4.65 2.34
CA ASN A 23 7.27 3.60 2.73
C ASN A 23 7.82 2.78 1.54
N GLY A 24 7.53 3.17 0.29
CA GLY A 24 8.05 2.52 -0.92
C GLY A 24 7.47 1.14 -1.21
N HIS A 25 6.37 0.78 -0.54
CA HIS A 25 5.70 -0.50 -0.67
C HIS A 25 4.65 -0.53 -1.78
N LEU A 26 4.08 0.62 -2.13
CA LEU A 26 3.27 0.81 -3.32
C LEU A 26 4.00 1.76 -4.25
N THR A 27 4.12 1.38 -5.51
CA THR A 27 4.75 2.24 -6.50
C THR A 27 3.71 3.25 -6.98
N PRO A 28 3.96 4.57 -6.79
CA PRO A 28 3.08 5.57 -7.35
C PRO A 28 3.08 5.45 -8.87
N ALA A 29 1.90 5.60 -9.46
CA ALA A 29 1.72 5.64 -10.91
C ALA A 29 0.82 6.82 -11.22
N GLU A 30 1.23 7.69 -12.12
CA GLU A 30 0.30 8.67 -12.68
C GLU A 30 -0.58 7.98 -13.73
N ASN A 31 -1.90 8.22 -13.65
CA ASN A 31 -2.76 7.86 -14.77
C ASN A 31 -2.58 8.89 -15.90
N SER A 32 -3.05 8.57 -17.11
CA SER A 32 -2.92 9.45 -18.29
C SER A 32 -3.61 10.82 -18.14
N VAL A 33 -4.31 11.05 -17.03
CA VAL A 33 -5.02 12.28 -16.67
C VAL A 33 -4.23 13.08 -15.60
N GLY A 34 -3.00 12.67 -15.26
CA GLY A 34 -2.14 13.32 -14.26
C GLY A 34 -2.60 13.12 -12.82
N GLN A 35 -3.46 12.14 -12.54
CA GLN A 35 -3.89 11.84 -11.17
C GLN A 35 -2.96 10.83 -10.52
N ALA A 36 -2.65 11.08 -9.25
CA ALA A 36 -1.89 10.16 -8.40
C ALA A 36 -2.64 8.83 -8.22
N GLY A 37 -2.06 7.77 -8.75
CA GLY A 37 -2.50 6.40 -8.62
C GLY A 37 -1.38 5.49 -8.12
N VAL A 38 -1.62 4.19 -8.18
CA VAL A 38 -0.63 3.15 -7.87
C VAL A 38 -0.60 2.08 -8.95
N THR A 39 0.57 1.47 -9.17
CA THR A 39 0.73 0.39 -10.15
C THR A 39 -0.05 -0.83 -9.70
N THR A 40 -0.72 -1.50 -10.63
CA THR A 40 -1.48 -2.73 -10.35
C THR A 40 -0.56 -3.85 -9.85
N ALA A 41 0.64 -3.95 -10.42
CA ALA A 41 1.65 -4.92 -10.01
C ALA A 41 2.08 -4.76 -8.54
N SER A 42 2.30 -3.51 -8.05
CA SER A 42 2.66 -3.29 -6.64
C SER A 42 1.51 -3.65 -5.69
N VAL A 43 0.27 -3.41 -6.11
CA VAL A 43 -0.92 -3.75 -5.33
C VAL A 43 -1.16 -5.27 -5.28
N GLU A 44 -0.93 -5.99 -6.38
CA GLU A 44 -1.01 -7.46 -6.39
C GLU A 44 0.10 -8.10 -5.56
N ALA A 45 1.32 -7.56 -5.64
CA ALA A 45 2.43 -7.99 -4.80
C ALA A 45 2.11 -7.78 -3.31
N GLU A 46 1.55 -6.61 -2.96
CA GLU A 46 1.14 -6.30 -1.59
C GLU A 46 -0.01 -7.21 -1.10
N LYS A 47 -0.98 -7.52 -1.97
CA LYS A 47 -2.06 -8.46 -1.65
C LYS A 47 -1.52 -9.87 -1.39
N THR A 48 -0.61 -10.33 -2.24
CA THR A 48 0.03 -11.64 -2.12
C THR A 48 0.89 -11.72 -0.86
N TRP A 49 1.64 -10.66 -0.55
CA TRP A 49 2.37 -10.56 0.70
C TRP A 49 1.43 -10.61 1.90
N ARG A 50 0.31 -9.89 1.91
CA ARG A 50 -0.67 -9.92 3.01
C ARG A 50 -1.32 -11.29 3.21
N ALA A 51 -1.55 -12.02 2.12
CA ALA A 51 -2.08 -13.38 2.18
C ALA A 51 -1.08 -14.37 2.78
N ASN A 52 0.21 -14.23 2.48
CA ASN A 52 1.27 -15.16 2.90
C ASN A 52 2.04 -14.72 4.16
N ALA A 53 1.95 -13.46 4.56
CA ALA A 53 2.70 -12.92 5.68
C ALA A 53 2.16 -13.44 7.02
N THR A 54 3.06 -13.92 7.86
CA THR A 54 2.76 -14.30 9.24
C THR A 54 2.30 -13.09 10.05
N ILE A 55 1.52 -13.34 11.11
CA ILE A 55 1.03 -12.30 12.02
C ILE A 55 2.18 -11.45 12.56
N ARG A 56 3.34 -12.07 12.85
CA ARG A 56 4.55 -11.38 13.30
C ARG A 56 5.08 -10.40 12.25
N ALA A 57 5.15 -10.80 10.98
CA ALA A 57 5.59 -9.91 9.90
C ALA A 57 4.62 -8.74 9.67
N LYS A 58 3.31 -8.97 9.81
CA LYS A 58 2.28 -7.91 9.77
C LYS A 58 2.48 -6.92 10.91
N PHE A 59 2.74 -7.39 12.12
CA PHE A 59 2.93 -6.55 13.31
C PHE A 59 4.23 -5.75 13.24
N THR A 60 5.35 -6.37 12.85
CA THR A 60 6.62 -5.67 12.65
C THR A 60 6.51 -4.57 11.61
N ARG A 61 5.78 -4.82 10.51
CA ARG A 61 5.56 -3.80 9.48
C ARG A 61 4.66 -2.68 9.99
N LEU A 62 3.62 -2.99 10.75
CA LEU A 62 2.78 -1.96 11.37
C LEU A 62 3.57 -1.05 12.31
N LEU A 63 4.44 -1.62 13.14
CA LEU A 63 5.34 -0.87 14.02
C LEU A 63 6.32 0.00 13.23
N LYS A 64 6.98 -0.56 12.20
CA LYS A 64 7.94 0.19 11.38
C LYS A 64 7.27 1.33 10.61
N ASP A 65 6.08 1.07 10.07
CA ASP A 65 5.27 2.08 9.40
C ASP A 65 4.94 3.22 10.39
N THR A 66 4.50 2.90 11.61
CA THR A 66 4.18 3.92 12.63
C THR A 66 5.40 4.74 13.08
N ILE A 67 6.59 4.13 13.19
CA ILE A 67 7.82 4.83 13.58
C ILE A 67 8.30 5.79 12.48
N ASN A 68 8.14 5.46 11.19
CA ASN A 68 8.53 6.34 10.09
C ASN A 68 7.65 7.61 9.94
N TRP A 69 6.52 7.65 10.63
CA TRP A 69 5.55 8.75 10.53
C TRP A 69 5.59 9.72 11.72
N PHE A 70 6.18 9.31 12.85
CA PHE A 70 6.32 10.12 14.07
C PHE A 70 7.72 10.75 14.12
#